data_AF-A0A833ZDT3-F1
#
_entry.id   AF-A0A833ZDT3-F1
#
_cell.length_a   1.000
_cell.length_b   1.000
_cell.length_c   1.000
_cell.angle_alpha   90.00
_cell.angle_beta   90.00
_cell.angle_gamma   90.00
#
_symmetry.space_group_name_H-M   'P 1'
#
loop_
_entity.id
_entity.type
_entity.pdbx_description
1 polymer ?
#
loop_
_entity_poly.entity_id
_entity_poly.type
_entity_poly.pdbx_seq_one_letter_code
_entity_poly.pdbx_strand_id
1 'polypeptide(L)'
;MFEEANNFFTSLGLLSVPPEFWNKSMLEKPTDGREVVCHASAWDFYNGKDFRIKQCTTVNMEDLVVAHHEMGHIQYFMQYKDLPVTFQEGANPGFHEAIGDVLALSVSTPKHLHTINLLSSDGGSYEQDINFLMKIALDKIAFIPFSYLVDQWRWRVFDGSITKENYNQEWWSLRLKYQGLCPPVARSQGDFDPGAKFHISSNVPYIR
;
A
#
# COMPACT_ATOMS: atom_id res chain seq x y z
N MET A 1 13.47 8.32 6.58
CA MET A 1 12.50 7.25 6.24
C MET A 1 12.91 6.55 4.94
N PHE A 2 12.89 7.24 3.79
CA PHE A 2 13.29 6.62 2.52
C PHE A 2 14.78 6.20 2.46
N GLU A 3 15.69 6.96 3.07
CA GLU A 3 17.09 6.54 3.18
C GLU A 3 17.24 5.23 3.98
N GLU A 4 16.50 5.10 5.08
CA GLU A 4 16.48 3.87 5.89
C GLU A 4 15.92 2.69 5.09
N ALA A 5 14.85 2.91 4.33
CA ALA A 5 14.34 1.91 3.41
C ALA A 5 15.41 1.50 2.39
N ASN A 6 16.06 2.45 1.72
CA ASN A 6 17.15 2.15 0.78
C ASN A 6 18.29 1.35 1.43
N ASN A 7 18.69 1.71 2.65
CA ASN A 7 19.69 0.98 3.43
C ASN A 7 19.23 -0.46 3.71
N PHE A 8 17.96 -0.65 4.08
CA PHE A 8 17.39 -1.98 4.27
C PHE A 8 17.50 -2.83 3.00
N PHE A 9 17.10 -2.32 1.84
CA PHE A 9 17.21 -3.04 0.55
C PHE A 9 18.67 -3.38 0.24
N THR A 10 19.58 -2.42 0.33
CA THR A 10 21.01 -2.65 0.06
C THR A 10 21.66 -3.63 1.04
N SER A 11 21.20 -3.70 2.29
CA SER A 11 21.67 -4.69 3.28
C SER A 11 21.38 -6.14 2.87
N LEU A 12 20.37 -6.35 2.01
CA LEU A 12 20.02 -7.66 1.43
C LEU A 12 20.80 -7.95 0.13
N GLY A 13 21.71 -7.05 -0.28
CA GLY A 13 22.41 -7.14 -1.56
C GLY A 13 21.57 -6.71 -2.77
N LEU A 14 20.44 -6.03 -2.53
CA LEU A 14 19.60 -5.46 -3.59
C LEU A 14 20.17 -4.11 -4.07
N LEU A 15 19.55 -3.58 -5.13
CA LEU A 15 20.02 -2.36 -5.80
C LEU A 15 19.74 -1.13 -4.93
N SER A 16 20.69 -0.19 -4.90
CA SER A 16 20.43 1.15 -4.36
C SER A 16 19.69 1.99 -5.40
N VAL A 17 18.74 2.82 -4.96
CA VAL A 17 18.02 3.72 -5.88
C VAL A 17 18.97 4.77 -6.49
N PRO A 18 18.77 5.16 -7.77
CA PRO A 18 19.67 6.06 -8.47
C PRO A 18 19.59 7.51 -7.94
N PRO A 19 20.60 8.36 -8.20
CA PRO A 19 20.54 9.78 -7.83
C PRO A 19 19.31 10.53 -8.39
N GLU A 20 18.81 10.12 -9.56
CA GLU A 20 17.60 10.69 -10.16
C GLU A 20 16.35 10.49 -9.29
N PHE A 21 16.25 9.37 -8.56
CA PHE A 21 15.15 9.10 -7.64
C PHE A 21 15.06 10.18 -6.56
N TRP A 22 16.18 10.50 -5.90
CA TRP A 22 16.23 11.50 -4.83
C TRP A 22 15.94 12.91 -5.35
N ASN A 23 16.48 13.25 -6.52
CA ASN A 23 16.34 14.58 -7.09
C ASN A 23 14.93 14.88 -7.61
N LYS A 24 14.16 13.85 -7.99
CA LYS A 24 12.91 14.03 -8.76
C LYS A 24 11.66 13.48 -8.05
N SER A 25 11.80 12.67 -7.00
CA SER A 25 10.65 12.15 -6.25
C SER A 25 9.97 13.23 -5.42
N MET A 26 8.66 13.10 -5.22
CA MET A 26 7.90 13.92 -4.27
C MET A 26 7.71 13.11 -2.99
N LEU A 27 8.65 13.27 -2.06
CA LEU A 27 8.69 12.53 -0.79
C LEU A 27 7.97 13.26 0.34
N GLU A 28 7.55 14.51 0.13
CA GLU A 28 6.79 15.31 1.08
C GLU A 28 5.75 16.14 0.33
N LYS A 29 4.68 16.56 1.03
CA LYS A 29 3.68 17.45 0.42
C LYS A 29 4.32 18.83 0.14
N PRO A 30 4.22 19.37 -1.08
CA PRO A 30 4.71 20.72 -1.38
C PRO A 30 4.03 21.79 -0.51
N THR A 31 4.79 22.80 -0.11
CA THR A 31 4.32 23.93 0.73
C THR A 31 3.95 25.18 -0.07
N ASP A 32 4.06 25.12 -1.40
CA ASP A 32 3.80 26.21 -2.34
C ASP A 32 2.32 26.36 -2.73
N GLY A 33 1.42 25.65 -2.03
CA GLY A 33 -0.02 25.72 -2.27
C GLY A 33 -0.50 24.93 -3.50
N ARG A 34 0.36 24.12 -4.13
CA ARG A 34 -0.07 23.26 -5.24
C ARG A 34 -0.94 22.10 -4.75
N GLU A 35 -1.98 21.82 -5.52
CA GLU A 35 -2.82 20.63 -5.35
C GLU A 35 -2.09 19.40 -5.89
N VAL A 36 -2.05 18.33 -5.09
CA VAL A 36 -1.37 17.07 -5.44
C VAL A 36 -2.20 15.87 -4.99
N VAL A 37 -2.09 14.77 -5.74
CA VAL A 37 -2.66 13.48 -5.32
C VAL A 37 -1.74 12.87 -4.27
N CYS A 38 -2.15 12.92 -2.99
CA CYS A 38 -1.31 12.48 -1.88
C CYS A 38 -1.21 10.96 -1.68
N HIS A 39 -2.11 10.15 -2.28
CA HIS A 39 -2.02 8.70 -2.18
C HIS A 39 -0.66 8.20 -2.68
N ALA A 40 0.01 7.37 -1.88
CA ALA A 40 1.32 6.84 -2.19
C ALA A 40 1.29 6.07 -3.51
N SER A 41 2.41 6.15 -4.25
CA SER A 41 2.58 5.47 -5.54
C SER A 41 4.04 5.53 -5.96
N ALA A 42 4.51 4.43 -6.55
CA ALA A 42 5.78 4.31 -7.23
C ALA A 42 5.60 4.35 -8.76
N TRP A 43 6.57 4.94 -9.45
CA TRP A 43 6.50 5.22 -10.88
C TRP A 43 7.76 4.76 -11.60
N ASP A 44 7.56 3.92 -12.62
CA ASP A 44 8.56 3.63 -13.66
C ASP A 44 8.29 4.53 -14.88
N PHE A 45 9.32 5.20 -15.38
CA PHE A 45 9.26 6.05 -16.58
C PHE A 45 9.70 5.31 -17.86
N TYR A 46 9.90 3.99 -17.80
CA TYR A 46 10.17 3.09 -18.92
C TYR A 46 11.42 3.45 -19.75
N ASN A 47 12.39 4.12 -19.13
CA ASN A 47 13.68 4.45 -19.74
C ASN A 47 14.87 3.74 -19.05
N GLY A 48 14.59 2.89 -18.06
CA GLY A 48 15.58 2.14 -17.28
C GLY A 48 16.49 2.99 -16.39
N LYS A 49 16.15 4.26 -16.15
CA LYS A 49 16.97 5.22 -15.39
C LYS A 49 16.17 6.04 -14.37
N ASP A 50 14.95 6.44 -14.73
CA ASP A 50 14.12 7.35 -13.97
C ASP A 50 12.99 6.58 -13.29
N PHE A 51 13.11 6.44 -11.97
CA PHE A 51 12.14 5.79 -11.09
C PHE A 51 11.85 6.76 -9.95
N ARG A 52 10.56 6.91 -9.56
CA ARG A 52 10.17 7.93 -8.58
C ARG A 52 9.07 7.46 -7.65
N ILE A 53 9.05 8.01 -6.44
CA ILE A 53 7.92 7.91 -5.52
C ILE A 53 7.20 9.26 -5.44
N LYS A 54 5.87 9.19 -5.29
CA LYS A 54 5.01 10.32 -4.97
C LYS A 54 4.17 9.97 -3.74
N GLN A 55 4.58 10.46 -2.58
CA GLN A 55 3.93 10.25 -1.29
C GLN A 55 3.92 11.56 -0.48
N CYS A 56 2.79 11.92 0.11
CA CYS A 56 2.72 13.02 1.08
C CYS A 56 3.15 12.50 2.47
N THR A 57 4.44 12.19 2.63
CA THR A 57 4.92 11.47 3.81
C THR A 57 4.76 12.29 5.09
N THR A 58 4.25 11.63 6.14
CA THR A 58 4.17 12.14 7.51
C THR A 58 5.14 11.36 8.40
N VAL A 59 5.72 12.01 9.41
CA VAL A 59 6.68 11.37 10.31
C VAL A 59 5.95 10.51 11.35
N ASN A 60 5.69 9.25 11.01
CA ASN A 60 5.10 8.24 11.89
C ASN A 60 5.47 6.80 11.43
N MET A 61 5.07 5.79 12.20
CA MET A 61 5.37 4.38 11.91
C MET A 61 4.61 3.83 10.68
N GLU A 62 3.38 4.28 10.46
CA GLU A 62 2.55 3.85 9.32
C GLU A 62 3.23 4.25 8.01
N ASP A 63 3.62 5.51 7.89
CA ASP A 63 4.30 6.04 6.72
C ASP A 63 5.73 5.49 6.54
N LEU A 64 6.37 5.02 7.62
CA LEU A 64 7.64 4.29 7.51
C LEU A 64 7.44 2.94 6.82
N VAL A 65 6.36 2.25 7.16
CA VAL A 65 5.96 1.00 6.51
C VAL A 65 5.57 1.27 5.06
N VAL A 66 4.79 2.32 4.78
CA VAL A 66 4.43 2.71 3.40
C VAL A 66 5.69 3.06 2.59
N ALA A 67 6.67 3.77 3.17
CA ALA A 67 7.92 4.06 2.47
C ALA A 67 8.67 2.78 2.05
N HIS A 68 8.69 1.73 2.88
CA HIS A 68 9.27 0.44 2.50
C HIS A 68 8.44 -0.29 1.44
N HIS A 69 7.11 -0.20 1.54
CA HIS A 69 6.19 -0.76 0.54
C HIS A 69 6.47 -0.14 -0.84
N GLU A 70 6.47 1.18 -0.95
CA GLU A 70 6.70 1.90 -2.21
C GLU A 70 8.12 1.69 -2.75
N MET A 71 9.13 1.60 -1.88
CA MET A 71 10.49 1.26 -2.29
C MET A 71 10.59 -0.19 -2.82
N GLY A 72 9.70 -1.09 -2.39
CA GLY A 72 9.58 -2.43 -2.96
C GLY A 72 9.17 -2.42 -4.44
N HIS A 73 8.21 -1.56 -4.80
CA HIS A 73 7.84 -1.31 -6.19
C HIS A 73 9.04 -0.76 -7.01
N ILE A 74 9.75 0.24 -6.47
CA ILE A 74 10.97 0.77 -7.12
C ILE A 74 12.03 -0.31 -7.31
N GLN A 75 12.22 -1.18 -6.31
CA GLN A 75 13.15 -2.30 -6.42
C GLN A 75 12.74 -3.26 -7.53
N TYR A 76 11.44 -3.58 -7.66
CA TYR A 76 10.92 -4.40 -8.73
C TYR A 76 11.21 -3.75 -10.11
N PHE A 77 10.95 -2.44 -10.24
CA PHE A 77 11.24 -1.66 -11.44
C PHE A 77 12.70 -1.79 -11.88
N MET A 78 13.62 -1.57 -10.95
CA MET A 78 15.05 -1.61 -11.24
C MET A 78 15.53 -3.02 -11.63
N GLN A 79 14.92 -4.08 -11.08
CA GLN A 79 15.35 -5.46 -11.33
C GLN A 79 14.98 -5.95 -12.74
N TYR A 80 13.82 -5.55 -13.26
CA TYR A 80 13.38 -5.97 -14.59
C TYR A 80 13.59 -4.94 -15.71
N LYS A 81 14.27 -3.82 -15.42
CA LYS A 81 14.39 -2.66 -16.32
C LYS A 81 14.97 -2.99 -17.71
N ASP A 82 15.70 -4.11 -17.82
CA ASP A 82 16.36 -4.56 -19.05
C ASP A 82 15.51 -5.58 -19.84
N LEU A 83 14.36 -6.01 -19.31
CA LEU A 83 13.38 -6.79 -20.07
C LEU A 83 12.72 -5.92 -21.15
N PRO A 84 12.18 -6.50 -22.23
CA PRO A 84 11.30 -5.78 -23.15
C PRO A 84 10.13 -5.14 -22.37
N VAL A 85 9.76 -3.90 -22.69
CA VAL A 85 8.77 -3.10 -21.95
C VAL A 85 7.46 -3.86 -21.69
N THR A 86 7.02 -4.71 -22.63
CA THR A 86 5.81 -5.55 -22.47
C THR A 86 5.91 -6.61 -21.37
N PHE A 87 7.10 -6.86 -20.83
CA PHE A 87 7.37 -7.80 -19.74
C PHE A 87 7.89 -7.09 -18.48
N GLN A 88 7.90 -5.75 -18.45
CA GLN A 88 8.27 -4.96 -17.27
C GLN A 88 7.07 -4.84 -16.32
N GLU A 89 6.57 -5.99 -15.87
CA GLU A 89 5.46 -6.11 -14.91
C GLU A 89 5.77 -7.21 -13.89
N GLY A 90 5.04 -7.23 -12.78
CA GLY A 90 5.10 -8.35 -11.85
C GLY A 90 4.60 -9.63 -12.53
N ALA A 91 5.00 -10.81 -12.03
CA ALA A 91 4.54 -12.09 -12.57
C ALA A 91 3.00 -12.19 -12.58
N ASN A 92 2.37 -11.55 -11.60
CA ASN A 92 0.99 -11.08 -11.62
C ASN A 92 0.92 -9.80 -10.76
N PRO A 93 -0.20 -9.05 -10.74
CA PRO A 93 -0.31 -7.81 -9.97
C PRO A 93 -0.02 -7.97 -8.48
N GLY A 94 -0.31 -9.13 -7.89
CA GLY A 94 -0.08 -9.39 -6.47
C GLY A 94 1.38 -9.58 -6.09
N PHE A 95 2.24 -10.03 -7.03
CA PHE A 95 3.68 -10.04 -6.79
C PHE A 95 4.23 -8.64 -6.56
N HIS A 96 3.69 -7.64 -7.26
CA HIS A 96 4.16 -6.26 -7.13
C HIS A 96 3.88 -5.72 -5.73
N GLU A 97 2.64 -5.88 -5.26
CA GLU A 97 2.24 -5.43 -3.91
C GLU A 97 2.93 -6.24 -2.80
N ALA A 98 3.15 -7.54 -3.02
CA ALA A 98 3.73 -8.43 -2.01
C ALA A 98 5.20 -8.14 -1.70
N ILE A 99 6.01 -7.72 -2.68
CA ILE A 99 7.45 -7.45 -2.42
C ILE A 99 7.62 -6.31 -1.41
N GLY A 100 6.90 -5.21 -1.58
CA GLY A 100 6.91 -4.12 -0.61
C GLY A 100 6.49 -4.57 0.79
N ASP A 101 5.41 -5.36 0.86
CA ASP A 101 4.82 -5.82 2.12
C ASP A 101 5.69 -6.85 2.87
N VAL A 102 6.36 -7.76 2.17
CA VAL A 102 7.25 -8.75 2.79
C VAL A 102 8.40 -8.07 3.53
N LEU A 103 8.95 -7.00 2.97
CA LEU A 103 10.03 -6.26 3.61
C LEU A 103 9.52 -5.40 4.76
N ALA A 104 8.34 -4.78 4.60
CA ALA A 104 7.67 -4.08 5.69
C ALA A 104 7.40 -4.97 6.92
N LEU A 105 7.12 -6.27 6.74
CA LEU A 105 6.99 -7.22 7.84
C LEU A 105 8.30 -7.37 8.64
N SER A 106 9.43 -7.42 7.95
CA SER A 106 10.76 -7.53 8.59
C SER A 106 11.14 -6.24 9.31
N VAL A 107 10.85 -5.09 8.70
CA VAL A 107 11.10 -3.75 9.26
C VAL A 107 10.26 -3.48 10.50
N SER A 108 9.04 -4.02 10.53
CA SER A 108 8.13 -3.83 11.66
C SER A 108 8.50 -4.64 12.90
N THR A 109 9.48 -5.54 12.83
CA THR A 109 9.86 -6.38 13.97
C THR A 109 10.49 -5.53 15.10
N PRO A 110 10.20 -5.85 16.38
CA PRO A 110 10.81 -5.14 17.51
C PRO A 110 12.34 -5.15 17.45
N LYS A 111 12.93 -6.27 17.04
CA LYS A 111 14.37 -6.42 16.83
C LYS A 111 14.94 -5.42 15.82
N HIS A 112 14.30 -5.27 14.65
CA HIS A 112 14.75 -4.30 13.65
C HIS A 112 14.58 -2.87 14.16
N LEU A 113 13.40 -2.54 14.69
CA LEU A 113 13.10 -1.20 15.24
C LEU A 113 14.06 -0.79 16.36
N HIS A 114 14.48 -1.73 17.22
CA HIS A 114 15.52 -1.48 18.22
C HIS A 114 16.88 -1.19 17.58
N THR A 115 17.26 -1.94 16.54
CA THR A 115 18.54 -1.74 15.83
C THR A 115 18.65 -0.35 15.20
N ILE A 116 17.52 0.23 14.77
CA ILE A 116 17.45 1.58 14.19
C ILE A 116 17.05 2.66 15.22
N ASN A 117 17.14 2.36 16.53
CA ASN A 117 16.85 3.26 17.65
C ASN A 117 15.41 3.82 17.71
N LEU A 118 14.43 3.12 17.12
CA LEU A 118 13.01 3.46 17.22
C LEU A 118 12.29 2.75 18.38
N LEU A 119 12.94 1.75 19.00
CA LEU A 119 12.51 1.11 20.25
C LEU A 119 13.67 1.01 21.23
N SER A 120 13.38 1.07 22.52
CA SER A 120 14.37 1.02 23.61
C SER A 120 14.79 -0.39 24.04
N SER A 121 14.04 -1.41 23.64
CA SER A 121 14.35 -2.83 23.84
C SER A 121 13.93 -3.61 22.60
N ASP A 122 14.70 -4.64 22.28
CA ASP A 122 14.45 -5.60 21.20
C ASP A 122 13.31 -6.58 21.50
N GLY A 123 12.72 -6.50 22.69
CA GLY A 123 11.60 -7.33 23.12
C GLY A 123 12.05 -8.72 23.61
N GLY A 124 11.19 -9.73 23.42
CA GLY A 124 11.49 -11.13 23.70
C GLY A 124 10.70 -11.78 24.84
N SER A 125 9.79 -11.05 25.50
CA SER A 125 8.80 -11.67 26.39
C SER A 125 7.61 -12.21 25.59
N TYR A 126 6.96 -13.25 26.11
CA TYR A 126 5.75 -13.81 25.52
C TYR A 126 4.63 -12.76 25.39
N GLU A 127 4.48 -11.89 26.38
CA GLU A 127 3.49 -10.80 26.36
C GLU A 127 3.76 -9.79 25.26
N GLN A 128 5.04 -9.46 25.01
CA GLN A 128 5.43 -8.56 23.92
C GLN A 128 5.17 -9.19 22.56
N ASP A 129 5.41 -10.49 22.41
CA ASP A 129 5.10 -11.22 21.17
C ASP A 129 3.60 -11.24 20.88
N ILE A 130 2.76 -11.49 21.90
CA ILE A 130 1.29 -11.42 21.74
C ILE A 130 0.85 -10.00 21.34
N ASN A 131 1.40 -8.96 21.96
CA ASN A 131 1.10 -7.57 21.59
C ASN A 131 1.51 -7.25 20.15
N PHE A 132 2.69 -7.71 19.73
CA PHE A 132 3.17 -7.55 18.36
C PHE A 132 2.27 -8.29 17.36
N LEU A 133 1.94 -9.55 17.62
CA LEU A 133 1.06 -10.35 16.76
C LEU A 133 -0.34 -9.75 16.67
N MET A 134 -0.89 -9.22 17.76
CA MET A 134 -2.17 -8.51 17.74
C MET A 134 -2.10 -7.25 16.87
N LYS A 135 -1.02 -6.45 16.99
CA LYS A 135 -0.80 -5.29 16.13
C LYS A 135 -0.74 -5.67 14.65
N ILE A 136 0.00 -6.74 14.30
CA ILE A 136 0.05 -7.24 12.92
C ILE A 136 -1.31 -7.76 12.45
N ALA A 137 -2.07 -8.43 13.32
CA ALA A 137 -3.39 -8.96 12.99
C ALA A 137 -4.42 -7.85 12.70
N LEU A 138 -4.38 -6.75 13.47
CA LEU A 138 -5.26 -5.59 13.25
C LEU A 138 -5.08 -4.99 11.85
N ASP A 139 -3.88 -5.07 11.27
CA ASP A 139 -3.62 -4.61 9.91
C ASP A 139 -3.88 -5.72 8.88
N LYS A 140 -3.19 -6.85 9.02
CA LYS A 140 -3.14 -7.89 7.97
C LYS A 140 -4.37 -8.78 7.93
N ILE A 141 -4.92 -9.16 9.08
CA ILE A 141 -6.09 -10.05 9.13
C ILE A 141 -7.38 -9.26 8.90
N ALA A 142 -7.51 -8.06 9.50
CA ALA A 142 -8.69 -7.22 9.31
C ALA A 142 -8.84 -6.73 7.86
N PHE A 143 -7.73 -6.63 7.11
CA PHE A 143 -7.75 -6.22 5.71
C PHE A 143 -8.29 -7.28 4.74
N ILE A 144 -8.09 -8.57 5.00
CA ILE A 144 -8.55 -9.66 4.10
C ILE A 144 -10.03 -9.56 3.72
N PRO A 145 -11.00 -9.44 4.66
CA PRO A 145 -12.40 -9.30 4.27
C PRO A 145 -12.68 -7.99 3.54
N PHE A 146 -11.93 -6.91 3.83
CA PHE A 146 -12.07 -5.66 3.11
C PHE A 146 -11.58 -5.76 1.66
N SER A 147 -10.40 -6.34 1.42
CA SER A 147 -9.88 -6.47 0.06
C SER A 147 -10.75 -7.38 -0.80
N TYR A 148 -11.24 -8.47 -0.22
CA TYR A 148 -12.12 -9.39 -0.92
C TYR A 148 -13.44 -8.72 -1.33
N LEU A 149 -14.07 -7.94 -0.44
CA LEU A 149 -15.38 -7.35 -0.75
C LEU A 149 -15.31 -6.27 -1.84
N VAL A 150 -14.20 -5.52 -1.95
CA VAL A 150 -14.08 -4.40 -2.89
C VAL A 150 -14.18 -4.89 -4.33
N ASP A 151 -13.42 -5.92 -4.70
CA ASP A 151 -13.50 -6.45 -6.06
C ASP A 151 -14.71 -7.37 -6.27
N GLN A 152 -15.23 -8.05 -5.24
CA GLN A 152 -16.56 -8.69 -5.32
C GLN A 152 -17.67 -7.69 -5.69
N TRP A 153 -17.64 -6.50 -5.10
CA TRP A 153 -18.56 -5.42 -5.46
C TRP A 153 -18.33 -4.95 -6.90
N ARG A 154 -17.07 -4.66 -7.29
CA ARG A 154 -16.76 -4.18 -8.65
C ARG A 154 -17.08 -5.19 -9.74
N TRP A 155 -16.77 -6.47 -9.54
CA TRP A 155 -17.09 -7.52 -10.50
C TRP A 155 -18.58 -7.61 -10.74
N ARG A 156 -19.38 -7.57 -9.68
CA ARG A 156 -20.85 -7.57 -9.77
C ARG A 156 -21.40 -6.27 -10.39
N VAL A 157 -20.68 -5.15 -10.29
CA VAL A 157 -21.02 -3.93 -11.05
C VAL A 157 -20.69 -4.11 -12.54
N PHE A 158 -19.53 -4.66 -12.86
CA PHE A 158 -19.09 -4.86 -14.24
C PHE A 158 -19.91 -5.92 -14.99
N ASP A 159 -20.36 -6.98 -14.31
CA ASP A 159 -21.21 -8.01 -14.90
C ASP A 159 -22.71 -7.66 -14.95
N GLY A 160 -23.10 -6.53 -14.33
CA GLY A 160 -24.47 -6.00 -14.32
C GLY A 160 -25.37 -6.54 -13.20
N SER A 161 -24.87 -7.42 -12.32
CA SER A 161 -25.60 -7.91 -11.14
C SER A 161 -25.90 -6.82 -10.10
N ILE A 162 -25.08 -5.77 -10.06
CA ILE A 162 -25.28 -4.54 -9.29
C ILE A 162 -25.43 -3.41 -10.31
N THR A 163 -26.52 -2.68 -10.21
CA THR A 163 -26.86 -1.55 -11.08
C THR A 163 -26.75 -0.23 -10.31
N LYS A 164 -26.87 0.90 -11.02
CA LYS A 164 -26.81 2.23 -10.39
C LYS A 164 -27.89 2.43 -9.31
N GLU A 165 -28.99 1.70 -9.39
CA GLU A 165 -30.09 1.75 -8.44
C GLU A 165 -29.71 1.16 -7.07
N ASN A 166 -28.75 0.22 -7.03
CA ASN A 166 -28.39 -0.50 -5.80
C ASN A 166 -26.88 -0.48 -5.45
N TYR A 167 -26.07 0.38 -6.08
CA TYR A 167 -24.63 0.51 -5.78
C TYR A 167 -24.32 0.56 -4.29
N ASN A 168 -24.93 1.49 -3.56
CA ASN A 168 -24.62 1.71 -2.16
C ASN A 168 -25.25 0.65 -1.24
N GLN A 169 -26.46 0.17 -1.59
CA GLN A 169 -27.11 -0.90 -0.85
C GLN A 169 -26.25 -2.17 -0.89
N GLU A 170 -25.83 -2.59 -2.08
CA GLU A 170 -25.03 -3.80 -2.26
C GLU A 170 -23.63 -3.66 -1.66
N TRP A 171 -23.04 -2.46 -1.71
CA TRP A 171 -21.81 -2.16 -0.98
C TRP A 171 -21.96 -2.46 0.52
N TRP A 172 -23.01 -1.97 1.17
CA TRP A 172 -23.24 -2.21 2.60
C TRP A 172 -23.67 -3.65 2.91
N SER A 173 -24.41 -4.32 2.00
CA SER A 173 -24.67 -5.76 2.11
C SER A 173 -23.37 -6.56 2.18
N LEU A 174 -22.38 -6.22 1.34
CA LEU A 174 -21.07 -6.88 1.32
C LEU A 174 -20.20 -6.50 2.54
N ARG A 175 -20.22 -5.23 2.97
CA ARG A 175 -19.55 -4.76 4.19
C ARG A 175 -20.05 -5.50 5.44
N LEU A 176 -21.36 -5.67 5.56
CA LEU A 176 -21.95 -6.44 6.65
C LEU A 176 -21.59 -7.93 6.54
N LYS A 177 -21.74 -8.52 5.35
CA LYS A 177 -21.47 -9.94 5.12
C LYS A 177 -20.03 -10.35 5.41
N TYR A 178 -19.06 -9.57 4.95
CA TYR A 178 -17.65 -9.95 5.01
C TYR A 178 -16.89 -9.34 6.18
N GLN A 179 -17.21 -8.11 6.61
CA GLN A 179 -16.52 -7.45 7.72
C GLN A 179 -17.34 -7.36 9.00
N GLY A 180 -18.65 -7.65 8.97
CA GLY A 180 -19.52 -7.45 10.12
C GLY A 180 -19.74 -5.98 10.47
N LEU A 181 -19.56 -5.07 9.51
CA LEU A 181 -19.67 -3.62 9.73
C LEU A 181 -21.01 -3.06 9.24
N CYS A 182 -21.56 -2.10 9.97
CA CYS A 182 -22.73 -1.32 9.59
C CYS A 182 -22.37 0.17 9.40
N PRO A 183 -23.13 0.91 8.57
CA PRO A 183 -22.94 2.35 8.49
C PRO A 183 -23.43 3.01 9.80
N PRO A 184 -22.69 3.98 10.36
CA PRO A 184 -23.11 4.66 11.59
C PRO A 184 -24.33 5.56 11.40
N VAL A 185 -24.65 5.90 10.15
CA VAL A 185 -25.81 6.72 9.75
C VAL A 185 -26.49 6.04 8.56
N ALA A 186 -27.82 6.10 8.50
CA ALA A 186 -28.57 5.58 7.36
C ALA A 186 -28.09 6.21 6.05
N ARG A 187 -27.94 5.39 5.01
CA ARG A 187 -27.52 5.85 3.67
C ARG A 187 -28.73 5.95 2.75
N SER A 188 -28.65 6.89 1.82
CA SER A 188 -29.63 7.15 0.77
C SER A 188 -29.14 6.64 -0.59
N GLN A 189 -30.01 6.64 -1.60
CA GLN A 189 -29.65 6.21 -2.96
C GLN A 189 -28.74 7.21 -3.69
N GLY A 190 -28.69 8.48 -3.24
CA GLY A 190 -27.76 9.48 -3.76
C GLY A 190 -26.34 9.34 -3.22
N ASP A 191 -26.14 8.48 -2.22
CA ASP A 191 -24.83 8.21 -1.65
C ASP A 191 -24.03 7.19 -2.48
N PHE A 192 -22.73 7.42 -2.59
CA PHE A 192 -21.81 6.51 -3.29
C PHE A 192 -20.54 6.27 -2.46
N ASP A 193 -20.70 5.56 -1.35
CA ASP A 193 -19.62 5.23 -0.41
C ASP A 193 -18.42 4.49 -1.04
N PRO A 194 -18.58 3.55 -2.00
CA PRO A 194 -17.41 2.97 -2.68
C PRO A 194 -16.56 4.03 -3.39
N GLY A 195 -17.15 5.10 -3.92
CA GLY A 195 -16.41 6.21 -4.57
C GLY A 195 -15.50 6.99 -3.62
N ALA A 196 -15.73 6.92 -2.31
CA ALA A 196 -14.85 7.53 -1.31
C ALA A 196 -13.55 6.72 -1.09
N LYS A 197 -13.41 5.52 -1.68
CA LYS A 197 -12.17 4.75 -1.69
C LYS A 197 -11.40 5.02 -2.98
N PHE A 198 -10.15 5.49 -2.84
CA PHE A 198 -9.25 5.86 -3.94
C PHE A 198 -9.23 4.89 -5.13
N HIS A 199 -9.22 3.57 -4.86
CA HIS A 199 -9.07 2.57 -5.90
C HIS A 199 -10.31 2.46 -6.81
N ILE A 200 -11.50 2.78 -6.27
CA ILE A 200 -12.73 2.83 -7.07
C ILE A 200 -12.69 4.04 -8.00
N SER A 201 -12.44 5.24 -7.46
CA SER A 201 -12.44 6.48 -8.24
C SER A 201 -11.26 6.59 -9.22
N SER A 202 -10.14 5.92 -8.92
CA SER A 202 -8.94 5.91 -9.76
C SER A 202 -8.85 4.68 -10.68
N ASN A 203 -9.88 3.84 -10.70
CA ASN A 203 -9.95 2.61 -11.51
C ASN A 203 -8.73 1.67 -11.34
N VAL A 204 -8.31 1.46 -10.10
CA VAL A 204 -7.18 0.59 -9.74
C VAL A 204 -7.74 -0.77 -9.27
N PRO A 205 -7.42 -1.91 -9.92
CA PRO A 205 -7.77 -3.26 -9.43
C PRO A 205 -7.42 -3.46 -7.95
N TYR A 206 -8.30 -4.09 -7.16
CA TYR A 206 -8.09 -4.23 -5.70
C TYR A 206 -7.58 -5.62 -5.30
N ILE A 207 -7.87 -6.64 -6.10
CA ILE A 207 -7.35 -7.99 -5.93
C ILE A 207 -5.90 -8.01 -6.42
N ARG A 208 -5.01 -7.74 -5.49
CA ARG A 208 -3.55 -7.79 -5.65
C ARG A 208 -3.01 -8.40 -4.36
#